data_AF-A0A022RNG0-F1
#
_entry.id   AF-A0A022RNG0-F1
#
_cell.length_a   1.000
_cell.length_b   1.000
_cell.length_c   1.000
_cell.angle_alpha   90.00
_cell.angle_beta   90.00
_cell.angle_gamma   90.00
#
_symmetry.space_group_name_H-M   'P 1'
#
loop_
_entity.id
_entity.type
_entity.pdbx_description
1 polymer ?
#
loop_
_entity_poly.entity_id
_entity_poly.type
_entity_poly.pdbx_seq_one_letter_code
_entity_poly.pdbx_strand_id
1 'polypeptide(L)' 'MGSFDGWSEGEHLSPEYTGSYTTFSTTLVLRRGRYEIKFLVDGEWKLSPEYPTVGEGLMLNNLLLVE' A
#
# COMPACT_ATOMS: atom_id res chain seq x y z
N MET A 1 -2.48 -0.03 -4.49
CA MET A 1 -1.78 -0.13 -5.78
C MET A 1 -0.34 -0.52 -5.52
N GLY A 2 0.32 -1.25 -6.43
CA GLY A 2 1.73 -1.53 -6.25
C GLY A 2 2.36 -2.30 -7.41
N SER A 3 3.63 -2.63 -7.24
CA SER A 3 4.41 -3.40 -8.22
C SER A 3 4.04 -4.88 -8.31
N PHE A 4 3.29 -5.42 -7.33
CA PHE A 4 2.94 -6.84 -7.26
C PHE A 4 2.04 -7.31 -8.42
N ASP A 5 1.30 -6.40 -9.04
CA ASP A 5 0.46 -6.61 -10.22
C ASP A 5 0.87 -5.69 -11.38
N GLY A 6 2.09 -5.13 -11.32
CA GLY A 6 2.59 -4.21 -12.34
C GLY A 6 1.88 -2.86 -12.37
N TRP A 7 1.31 -2.40 -11.26
CA TRP A 7 0.58 -1.13 -11.14
C TRP A 7 -0.70 -1.07 -12.00
N SER A 8 -1.39 -2.19 -12.17
CA SER A 8 -2.55 -2.28 -13.06
C SER A 8 -3.88 -2.05 -12.35
N GLU A 9 -4.26 -2.90 -11.40
CA GLU A 9 -5.57 -2.84 -10.74
C GLU A 9 -5.47 -2.45 -9.26
N GLY A 10 -4.44 -2.95 -8.57
CA GLY A 10 -4.30 -2.86 -7.13
C GLY A 10 -5.33 -3.71 -6.39
N GLU A 11 -5.50 -3.41 -5.11
CA GLU A 11 -6.38 -4.17 -4.21
C GLU A 11 -7.16 -3.21 -3.32
N HIS A 12 -8.42 -3.55 -3.09
CA HIS A 12 -9.29 -2.75 -2.23
C HIS A 12 -9.05 -3.07 -0.76
N LEU A 13 -9.05 -2.03 0.06
CA LEU A 13 -8.95 -2.17 1.50
C LEU A 13 -10.35 -2.19 2.11
N SER A 14 -10.57 -3.13 3.00
CA SER A 14 -11.80 -3.23 3.78
C SER A 14 -11.67 -2.39 5.05
N PRO A 15 -12.70 -1.64 5.44
CA PRO A 15 -12.73 -0.98 6.73
C PRO A 15 -12.93 -2.00 7.84
N GLU A 16 -12.13 -1.89 8.89
CA GLU A 16 -12.26 -2.59 10.15
C GLU A 16 -12.52 -1.57 11.25
N TYR A 17 -13.66 -1.71 11.94
CA TYR A 17 -14.07 -0.80 12.98
C TYR A 17 -13.58 -1.29 14.34
N THR A 18 -12.67 -0.55 14.97
CA THR A 18 -12.12 -0.87 16.29
C THR A 18 -12.75 -0.06 17.43
N GLY A 19 -13.88 0.62 17.15
CA GLY A 19 -14.60 1.47 18.11
C GLY A 19 -14.14 2.93 18.09
N SER A 20 -12.84 3.18 18.19
CA SER A 20 -12.25 4.53 18.28
C SER A 20 -11.69 5.07 16.96
N TYR A 21 -11.41 4.20 15.99
CA TYR A 21 -10.96 4.56 14.65
C TYR A 21 -11.39 3.47 13.65
N THR A 22 -11.36 3.84 12.37
CA THR A 22 -11.51 2.87 11.27
C THR A 22 -10.14 2.62 10.69
N THR A 23 -9.67 1.38 10.77
CA THR A 23 -8.48 0.92 10.06
C THR A 23 -8.91 0.39 8.70
N PHE A 24 -8.16 0.63 7.65
CA PHE A 24 -8.39 0.02 6.34
C PHE A 24 -7.30 -1.02 6.11
N SER A 25 -7.67 -2.26 5.81
CA SER A 25 -6.72 -3.35 5.62
C SER A 25 -7.11 -4.27 4.46
N THR A 26 -6.13 -4.99 3.92
CA THR A 26 -6.34 -6.03 2.91
C THR A 26 -5.28 -7.11 3.07
N THR A 27 -5.51 -8.28 2.49
CA THR A 27 -4.58 -9.42 2.53
C THR A 27 -4.09 -9.72 1.13
N LEU A 28 -2.77 -9.69 0.95
CA LEU A 28 -2.11 -10.01 -0.32
C LEU A 28 -1.35 -11.34 -0.19
N VAL A 29 -1.51 -12.22 -1.18
CA VAL A 29 -0.71 -13.44 -1.29
C VAL A 29 0.49 -13.15 -2.19
N LEU A 30 1.64 -12.87 -1.58
CA LEU A 30 2.86 -12.49 -2.28
C LEU A 30 3.97 -13.52 -2.11
N ARG A 31 4.85 -13.61 -3.10
CA ARG A 31 6.12 -14.33 -2.94
C ARG A 31 7.07 -13.46 -2.12
N ARG A 32 8.11 -14.07 -1.55
CA ARG A 32 9.22 -13.33 -0.94
C ARG A 32 9.79 -12.34 -1.96
N GLY A 33 9.99 -11.09 -1.54
CA GLY A 33 10.42 -10.04 -2.45
C GLY A 33 10.31 -8.63 -1.89
N ARG A 34 10.65 -7.67 -2.75
CA ARG A 34 10.55 -6.24 -2.50
C ARG A 34 9.45 -5.70 -3.40
N TYR A 35 8.47 -5.03 -2.82
CA TYR A 35 7.34 -4.48 -3.55
C TYR A 35 7.18 -3.01 -3.22
N GLU A 36 7.10 -2.17 -4.26
CA GLU A 36 6.64 -0.80 -4.11
C GLU A 36 5.13 -0.77 -4.06
N ILE A 37 4.56 -0.01 -3.12
CA ILE A 37 3.12 0.20 -2.95
C ILE A 37 2.80 1.68 -2.74
N LYS A 38 1.56 2.07 -3.09
CA LYS A 38 1.01 3.40 -2.79
C LYS A 38 -0.49 3.29 -2.54
N PHE A 39 -0.99 4.07 -1.58
CA PHE A 39 -2.40 4.07 -1.22
C PHE A 39 -3.13 5.14 -2.02
N LEU A 40 -4.27 4.79 -2.59
CA LEU A 40 -5.17 5.75 -3.23
C LEU A 40 -6.35 5.96 -2.28
N VAL A 41 -6.37 7.10 -1.61
CA VAL A 41 -7.37 7.45 -0.59
C VAL A 41 -8.16 8.63 -1.11
N ASP A 42 -9.45 8.44 -1.36
CA ASP A 42 -10.35 9.47 -1.89
C ASP A 42 -9.84 10.16 -3.18
N GLY A 43 -9.19 9.38 -4.04
CA GLY A 43 -8.62 9.87 -5.30
C GLY A 43 -7.22 10.51 -5.18
N GLU A 44 -6.67 10.58 -3.97
CA GLU A 44 -5.33 11.12 -3.72
C GLU A 44 -4.33 10.01 -3.38
N TRP A 45 -3.13 10.13 -3.95
CA TRP A 45 -2.02 9.24 -3.63
C TRP A 45 -1.38 9.59 -2.30
N LYS A 46 -1.36 8.63 -1.38
CA LYS A 46 -0.81 8.79 -0.03
C LYS A 46 0.22 7.71 0.28
N LEU A 47 1.20 8.10 1.09
CA LEU A 47 2.18 7.22 1.70
C LEU A 47 1.79 6.96 3.14
N SER A 48 1.90 5.71 3.57
CA SER A 48 1.76 5.36 4.98
C SER A 48 3.09 5.59 5.71
N PRO A 49 3.08 6.18 6.92
CA PRO A 49 4.28 6.31 7.75
C PRO A 49 4.77 4.98 8.33
N GLU A 50 3.98 3.91 8.22
CA GLU A 50 4.33 2.58 8.76
C GLU A 50 5.34 1.83 7.90
N TYR A 51 5.55 2.26 6.66
CA TYR A 51 6.46 1.62 5.72
C TYR A 51 7.58 2.58 5.32
N PRO A 52 8.82 2.09 5.16
CA PRO A 52 9.89 2.88 4.55
C PRO A 52 9.46 3.42 3.18
N THR A 53 10.09 4.50 2.73
CA THR A 53 9.86 5.07 1.39
C THR A 53 11.03 4.78 0.45
N VAL A 54 10.74 4.75 -0.85
CA VAL A 54 11.71 4.56 -1.93
C VAL A 54 11.31 5.39 -3.14
N GLY A 55 12.30 5.86 -3.92
CA GLY A 55 12.08 6.74 -5.06
C GLY A 55 12.10 8.22 -4.67
N GLU A 56 11.70 9.08 -5.61
CA GLU A 56 11.74 10.54 -5.45
C GLU A 56 10.56 11.21 -6.19
N GLY A 57 10.15 12.39 -5.71
CA GLY A 57 9.09 13.19 -6.34
C GLY A 57 7.78 12.42 -6.50
N LEU A 58 7.22 12.43 -7.72
CA LEU A 58 5.96 11.73 -8.04
C LEU A 58 6.09 10.19 -7.95
N MET A 59 7.31 9.68 -8.10
CA MET A 59 7.63 8.24 -8.02
C MET A 59 7.97 7.79 -6.59
N LEU A 60 7.81 8.65 -5.59
CA LEU A 60 7.98 8.26 -4.20
C LEU A 60 6.87 7.29 -3.78
N ASN A 61 7.26 6.10 -3.33
CA ASN A 61 6.39 4.98 -2.95
C ASN A 61 6.77 4.44 -1.57
N ASN A 62 5.88 3.66 -0.95
CA ASN A 62 6.22 2.86 0.21
C ASN A 62 6.88 1.54 -0.24
N LEU A 63 7.85 1.05 0.53
CA LEU A 63 8.52 -0.22 0.31
C LEU A 63 7.97 -1.28 1.26
N LEU A 64 7.36 -2.31 0.69
CA LEU A 64 6.90 -3.52 1.37
C LEU A 64 7.93 -4.65 1.16
N LEU A 65 8.47 -5.17 2.27
CA LEU A 65 9.38 -6.30 2.27
C LEU A 65 8.63 -7.56 2.71
N VAL A 66 8.64 -8.59 1.85
CA VAL A 66 8.04 -9.90 2.15
C VAL A 66 9.16 -10.91 2.34
N GLU A 67 9.24 -11.46 3.55
CA GLU A 67 10.12 -12.56 3.96
C GLU A 67 9.31 -13.85 4.13
#